data_AF-A0A7C3X3V4-F1
#
_entry.id   AF-A0A7C3X3V4-F1
#
_cell.length_a   1.000
_cell.length_b   1.000
_cell.length_c   1.000
_cell.angle_alpha   90.00
_cell.angle_beta   90.00
_cell.angle_gamma   90.00
#
_symmetry.space_group_name_H-M   'P 1'
#
loop_
_entity.id
_entity.type
_entity.pdbx_description
1 polymer ?
#
loop_
_entity_poly.entity_id
_entity_poly.type
_entity_poly.pdbx_seq_one_letter_code
_entity_poly.pdbx_strand_id
1 'polypeptide(L)'
;MPSFVPAALLLALVLLCLLPARCAFTEVVVSITPARIPLHILPGSDERVEVTVTNQGDEPVGLLPMVMEVLCEGEAVRFSESEECAWFTPEGSRITLAAAETRSVGFRVSVPASAHPGDRRFALAFVQSPHDDNGIGITPGIAALLEMEVLPGGSPGSPAGGPWPLLWTVAGVAIVGLLATFMVFRRRRGGIRNGSDGEGGRGVEP
;
A
#
# COMPACT_ATOMS: atom_id res chain seq x y z
N MET A 1 -70.64 14.82 8.37
CA MET A 1 -69.31 14.19 8.21
C MET A 1 -68.28 15.20 8.69
N PRO A 2 -67.68 15.03 9.87
CA PRO A 2 -66.79 16.03 10.47
C PRO A 2 -65.43 16.07 9.74
N SER A 3 -65.02 17.28 9.40
CA SER A 3 -63.79 17.66 8.71
C SER A 3 -62.55 17.53 9.62
N PHE A 4 -61.96 16.33 9.69
CA PHE A 4 -60.75 16.02 10.47
C PHE A 4 -59.41 16.38 9.79
N VAL A 5 -59.46 16.95 8.59
CA VAL A 5 -58.28 17.24 7.76
C VAL A 5 -57.34 18.35 8.30
N PRO A 6 -57.78 19.42 9.00
CA PRO A 6 -56.89 20.56 9.26
C PRO A 6 -55.84 20.30 10.35
N ALA A 7 -56.14 19.46 11.35
CA ALA A 7 -55.21 19.21 12.46
C ALA A 7 -54.03 18.30 12.07
N ALA A 8 -54.29 17.28 11.25
CA ALA A 8 -53.24 16.37 10.76
C ALA A 8 -52.28 17.10 9.81
N LEU A 9 -52.78 18.01 8.98
CA LEU A 9 -51.96 18.83 8.08
C LEU A 9 -51.05 19.79 8.86
N LEU A 10 -51.57 20.42 9.91
CA LEU A 10 -50.79 21.31 10.77
C LEU A 10 -49.70 20.54 11.54
N LEU A 11 -50.01 19.36 12.06
CA LEU A 11 -49.04 18.51 12.74
C LEU A 11 -47.93 18.03 11.79
N ALA A 12 -48.28 17.61 10.57
CA ALA A 12 -47.31 17.21 9.56
C ALA A 12 -46.39 18.38 9.16
N LEU A 13 -46.93 19.59 9.03
CA LEU A 13 -46.15 20.80 8.74
C LEU A 13 -45.17 21.12 9.89
N VAL A 14 -45.64 21.04 11.15
CA VAL A 14 -44.79 21.25 12.33
C VAL A 14 -43.70 20.18 12.40
N LEU A 15 -44.02 18.91 12.15
CA LEU A 15 -43.03 17.83 12.14
C LEU A 15 -42.00 18.02 11.02
N LEU A 16 -42.41 18.51 9.85
CA LEU A 16 -41.53 18.83 8.72
C LEU A 16 -40.60 20.01 9.03
N CYS A 17 -41.06 21.03 9.75
CA CYS A 17 -40.24 22.15 10.20
C CYS A 17 -39.29 21.80 11.36
N LEU A 18 -39.59 20.72 12.11
CA LEU A 18 -38.74 20.19 13.17
C LEU A 18 -37.70 19.19 12.63
N LEU A 19 -37.75 18.82 11.35
CA LEU A 19 -36.63 18.13 10.73
C LEU A 19 -35.43 19.07 10.80
N PRO A 20 -34.29 18.64 11.39
CA PRO A 20 -33.11 19.47 11.43
C PRO A 20 -32.80 19.87 10.00
N ALA A 21 -32.83 21.18 9.72
CA ALA A 21 -32.25 21.71 8.50
C ALA A 21 -30.82 21.17 8.50
N ARG A 22 -30.55 20.21 7.61
CA ARG A 22 -29.18 19.79 7.36
C ARG A 22 -28.55 21.04 6.77
N CYS A 23 -27.89 21.84 7.61
CA CYS A 23 -26.93 22.80 7.15
C CYS A 23 -25.95 21.96 6.33
N ALA A 24 -26.09 22.01 5.01
CA ALA A 24 -25.15 21.42 4.09
C ALA A 24 -23.89 22.26 4.20
N PHE A 25 -23.10 21.97 5.23
CA PHE A 25 -21.72 22.37 5.24
C PHE A 25 -21.05 21.44 4.25
N THR A 26 -20.82 21.95 3.04
CA THR A 26 -19.98 21.28 2.04
C THR A 26 -18.57 21.19 2.63
N GLU A 27 -18.26 20.06 3.25
CA GLU A 27 -16.97 19.80 3.87
C GLU A 27 -16.19 18.84 2.97
N VAL A 28 -15.25 19.38 2.20
CA VAL A 28 -14.32 18.57 1.41
C VAL A 28 -13.25 18.04 2.36
N VAL A 29 -13.48 16.83 2.87
CA VAL A 29 -12.52 16.11 3.72
C VAL A 29 -11.85 15.02 2.90
N VAL A 30 -10.55 15.12 2.65
CA VAL A 30 -9.78 14.10 1.92
C VAL A 30 -8.74 13.51 2.85
N SER A 31 -8.61 12.18 2.84
CA SER A 31 -7.60 11.44 3.62
C SER A 31 -6.72 10.61 2.70
N ILE A 32 -5.48 10.37 3.14
CA ILE A 32 -4.45 9.67 2.38
C ILE A 32 -3.85 8.53 3.22
N THR A 33 -3.57 7.39 2.60
CA THR A 33 -2.96 6.23 3.27
C THR A 33 -2.05 5.45 2.32
N PRO A 34 -0.83 5.10 2.72
CA PRO A 34 -0.17 5.49 3.98
C PRO A 34 0.28 6.96 3.97
N ALA A 35 0.52 7.53 5.16
CA ALA A 35 1.06 8.89 5.29
C ALA A 35 2.58 8.96 5.06
N ARG A 36 3.29 7.84 5.22
CA ARG A 36 4.73 7.69 4.99
C ARG A 36 5.01 6.43 4.19
N ILE A 37 5.90 6.54 3.20
CA ILE A 37 6.24 5.46 2.28
C ILE A 37 7.77 5.34 2.24
N PRO A 38 8.37 4.32 2.87
CA PRO A 38 9.79 4.03 2.67
C PRO A 38 10.00 3.33 1.33
N LEU A 39 11.01 3.76 0.57
CA LEU A 39 11.36 3.19 -0.73
C LEU A 39 12.89 3.05 -0.85
N HIS A 40 13.39 1.84 -1.04
CA HIS A 40 14.81 1.60 -1.33
C HIS A 40 14.93 1.18 -2.79
N ILE A 41 15.66 1.96 -3.59
CA ILE A 41 15.64 1.82 -5.05
C ILE A 41 17.06 1.91 -5.63
N LEU A 42 17.31 1.18 -6.73
CA LEU A 42 18.60 1.19 -7.42
C LEU A 42 18.61 2.23 -8.55
N PRO A 43 19.76 2.82 -8.88
CA PRO A 43 19.89 3.60 -10.11
C PRO A 43 19.50 2.76 -11.33
N GLY A 44 18.64 3.31 -12.20
CA GLY A 44 18.18 2.66 -13.43
C GLY A 44 16.96 1.75 -13.26
N SER A 45 16.43 1.57 -12.05
CA SER A 45 15.22 0.76 -11.85
C SER A 45 13.94 1.56 -12.06
N ASP A 46 12.86 0.80 -12.30
CA ASP A 46 11.49 1.29 -12.46
C ASP A 46 10.62 0.57 -11.42
N GLU A 47 9.99 1.31 -10.52
CA GLU A 47 9.14 0.78 -9.45
C GLU A 47 7.78 1.50 -9.43
N ARG A 48 6.78 0.85 -8.84
CA ARG A 48 5.43 1.39 -8.68
C ARG A 48 5.14 1.59 -7.19
N VAL A 49 4.78 2.81 -6.83
CA VAL A 49 4.31 3.18 -5.48
C VAL A 49 2.81 3.42 -5.54
N GLU A 50 2.05 2.90 -4.58
CA GLU A 50 0.61 3.12 -4.51
C GLU A 50 0.23 3.92 -3.27
N VAL A 51 -0.72 4.83 -3.46
CA VAL A 51 -1.32 5.63 -2.38
C VAL A 51 -2.83 5.54 -2.48
N THR A 52 -3.47 5.23 -1.36
CA THR A 52 -4.93 5.23 -1.25
C THR A 52 -5.42 6.60 -0.85
N VAL A 53 -6.34 7.17 -1.64
CA VAL A 53 -7.00 8.44 -1.36
C VAL A 53 -8.47 8.18 -1.11
N THR A 54 -9.01 8.74 -0.03
CA THR A 54 -10.43 8.62 0.32
C THR A 54 -11.05 9.99 0.47
N ASN A 55 -12.11 10.24 -0.29
CA ASN A 55 -12.98 11.38 -0.08
C ASN A 55 -13.95 11.05 1.06
N GLN A 56 -13.77 11.68 2.21
CA GLN A 56 -14.64 11.56 3.39
C GLN A 56 -15.77 12.59 3.39
N GLY A 57 -15.78 13.53 2.44
CA GLY A 57 -16.85 14.50 2.26
C GLY A 57 -18.11 13.90 1.63
N ASP A 58 -19.14 14.74 1.54
CA ASP A 58 -20.45 14.43 0.97
C ASP A 58 -20.64 14.89 -0.48
N GLU A 59 -19.62 15.53 -1.06
CA GLU A 59 -19.59 16.00 -2.44
C GLU A 59 -18.43 15.36 -3.24
N PRO A 60 -18.58 15.21 -4.57
CA PRO A 60 -17.49 14.73 -5.41
C PRO A 60 -16.32 15.72 -5.45
N VAL A 61 -15.08 15.21 -5.40
CA VAL A 61 -13.87 16.03 -5.45
C VAL A 61 -12.98 15.63 -6.63
N GLY A 62 -12.51 16.63 -7.38
CA GLY A 62 -11.48 16.46 -8.40
C GLY A 62 -10.10 16.77 -7.81
N LEU A 63 -9.15 15.84 -7.96
CA LEU A 63 -7.78 15.98 -7.44
C LEU A 63 -6.77 15.83 -8.58
N LEU A 64 -5.67 16.58 -8.49
CA LEU A 64 -4.51 16.55 -9.36
C LEU A 64 -3.34 15.93 -8.59
N PRO A 65 -2.87 14.73 -8.98
CA PRO A 65 -1.66 14.15 -8.42
C PRO A 65 -0.44 14.99 -8.82
N MET A 66 0.42 15.32 -7.86
CA MET A 66 1.64 16.11 -8.05
C MET A 66 2.77 15.51 -7.20
N VAL A 67 4.01 15.77 -7.59
CA VAL A 67 5.19 15.38 -6.80
C VAL A 67 6.06 16.62 -6.58
N MET A 68 6.48 16.82 -5.34
CA MET A 68 7.38 17.90 -4.95
C MET A 68 8.52 17.35 -4.12
N GLU A 69 9.72 17.91 -4.25
CA GLU A 69 10.83 17.61 -3.35
C GLU A 69 10.59 18.26 -1.99
N VAL A 70 10.96 17.55 -0.92
CA VAL A 70 10.87 18.04 0.46
C VAL A 70 12.28 18.28 0.99
N LEU A 71 12.63 19.56 1.13
CA LEU A 71 13.91 20.01 1.68
C LEU A 71 13.75 20.32 3.17
N CYS A 72 14.65 19.77 3.99
CA CYS A 72 14.72 20.03 5.42
C CYS A 72 15.98 20.84 5.75
N GLU A 73 15.82 22.12 6.06
CA GLU A 73 16.90 23.02 6.47
C GLU A 73 16.74 23.37 7.96
N GLY A 74 17.34 22.55 8.84
CA GLY A 74 17.15 22.67 10.28
C GLY A 74 15.71 22.29 10.69
N GLU A 75 14.97 23.24 11.26
CA GLU A 75 13.55 23.09 11.61
C GLU A 75 12.59 23.49 10.48
N ALA A 76 13.10 24.12 9.42
CA ALA A 76 12.28 24.57 8.29
C ALA A 76 12.07 23.43 7.29
N VAL A 77 10.82 23.27 6.84
CA VAL A 77 10.43 22.39 5.73
C VAL A 77 10.07 23.27 4.53
N ARG A 78 10.67 22.97 3.38
CA ARG A 78 10.38 23.62 2.10
C ARG A 78 9.98 22.59 1.07
N PHE A 79 9.11 23.02 0.16
CA PHE A 79 8.71 22.23 -1.00
C PHE A 79 9.24 22.91 -2.25
N SER A 80 9.89 22.15 -3.11
CA SER A 80 10.47 22.64 -4.37
C SER A 80 10.17 21.70 -5.52
N GLU A 81 10.08 22.26 -6.72
CA GLU A 81 10.18 21.47 -7.94
C GLU A 81 11.66 21.27 -8.25
N SER A 82 12.10 20.01 -8.33
CA SER A 82 13.47 19.64 -8.66
C SER A 82 13.49 18.77 -9.93
N GLU A 83 14.67 18.59 -10.53
CA GLU A 83 14.81 17.70 -11.69
C GLU A 83 14.43 16.25 -11.35
N GLU A 84 14.61 15.84 -10.10
CA GLU A 84 14.27 14.51 -9.62
C GLU A 84 12.77 14.28 -9.42
N CYS A 85 11.97 15.34 -9.36
CA CYS A 85 10.52 15.21 -9.42
C CYS A 85 10.07 14.59 -10.76
N ALA A 86 10.85 14.77 -11.84
CA ALA A 86 10.59 14.16 -13.13
C ALA A 86 10.83 12.63 -13.15
N TRP A 87 11.40 12.05 -12.09
CA TRP A 87 11.50 10.59 -11.94
C TRP A 87 10.12 9.97 -11.66
N PHE A 88 9.14 10.78 -11.30
CA PHE A 88 7.81 10.33 -10.94
C PHE A 88 6.81 10.62 -12.05
N THR A 89 6.05 9.60 -12.43
CA THR A 89 4.92 9.73 -13.36
C THR A 89 3.66 9.21 -12.67
N PRO A 90 2.68 10.06 -12.35
CA PRO A 90 1.42 9.60 -11.80
C PRO A 90 0.64 8.80 -12.86
N GLU A 91 -0.01 7.71 -12.45
CA GLU A 91 -0.88 6.90 -13.30
C GLU A 91 -2.24 7.58 -13.49
N GLY A 92 -2.21 8.73 -14.16
CA GLY A 92 -3.37 9.59 -14.41
C GLY A 92 -3.08 11.04 -14.03
N SER A 93 -3.54 11.97 -14.87
CA SER A 93 -3.34 13.41 -14.66
C SER A 93 -4.41 14.06 -13.77
N ARG A 94 -5.56 13.39 -13.60
CA ARG A 94 -6.67 13.84 -12.76
C ARG A 94 -7.44 12.63 -12.25
N ILE A 95 -7.86 12.69 -10.99
CA ILE A 95 -8.80 11.74 -10.40
C ILE A 95 -10.05 12.48 -9.92
N THR A 96 -11.20 11.86 -10.08
CA THR A 96 -12.46 12.34 -9.50
C THR A 96 -12.95 11.26 -8.55
N LEU A 97 -13.15 11.62 -7.28
CA LEU A 97 -13.68 10.76 -6.24
C LEU A 97 -15.10 11.21 -5.92
N ALA A 98 -16.07 10.32 -6.02
CA ALA A 98 -17.41 10.55 -5.47
C ALA A 98 -17.35 10.71 -3.94
N ALA A 99 -18.45 11.16 -3.34
CA ALA A 99 -18.60 11.17 -1.89
C ALA A 99 -18.36 9.78 -1.29
N ALA A 100 -17.62 9.70 -0.20
CA ALA A 100 -17.22 8.45 0.46
C ALA A 100 -16.41 7.47 -0.43
N GLU A 101 -15.93 7.87 -1.62
CA GLU A 101 -15.17 6.99 -2.49
C GLU A 101 -13.71 6.88 -2.05
N THR A 102 -13.19 5.65 -2.06
CA THR A 102 -11.77 5.32 -1.88
C THR A 102 -11.18 4.82 -3.19
N ARG A 103 -10.00 5.32 -3.57
CA ARG A 103 -9.29 4.89 -4.77
C ARG A 103 -7.79 4.74 -4.51
N SER A 104 -7.18 3.68 -5.06
CA SER A 104 -5.71 3.53 -5.12
C SER A 104 -5.18 4.28 -6.34
N VAL A 105 -4.13 5.08 -6.14
CA VAL A 105 -3.46 5.87 -7.17
C VAL A 105 -1.99 5.47 -7.22
N GLY A 106 -1.55 5.01 -8.39
CA GLY A 106 -0.18 4.61 -8.63
C GLY A 106 0.70 5.79 -9.05
N PHE A 107 1.96 5.77 -8.62
CA PHE A 107 3.05 6.59 -9.14
C PHE A 107 4.13 5.63 -9.65
N ARG A 108 4.51 5.78 -10.92
CA ARG A 108 5.67 5.11 -11.48
C ARG A 108 6.92 5.92 -11.14
N VAL A 109 7.92 5.27 -10.55
CA VAL A 109 9.20 5.85 -10.14
C VAL A 109 10.29 5.28 -11.03
N SER A 110 10.79 6.09 -11.95
CA SER A 110 11.82 5.73 -12.93
C SER A 110 13.12 6.46 -12.61
N VAL A 111 14.00 5.83 -11.84
CA VAL A 111 15.25 6.44 -11.39
C VAL A 111 16.31 6.31 -12.49
N PRO A 112 16.96 7.41 -12.93
CA PRO A 112 18.00 7.35 -13.95
C PRO A 112 19.18 6.46 -13.50
N ALA A 113 19.83 5.78 -14.44
CA ALA A 113 21.02 4.97 -14.17
C ALA A 113 22.21 5.81 -13.63
N SER A 114 22.21 7.12 -13.90
CA SER A 114 23.19 8.08 -13.42
C SER A 114 22.82 8.71 -12.07
N ALA A 115 21.73 8.27 -11.43
CA ALA A 115 21.31 8.81 -10.14
C ALA A 115 22.39 8.56 -9.08
N HIS A 116 22.75 9.63 -8.35
CA HIS A 116 23.69 9.53 -7.24
C HIS A 116 23.00 8.86 -6.04
N PRO A 117 23.71 7.96 -5.32
CA PRO A 117 23.20 7.36 -4.10
C PRO A 117 22.93 8.41 -3.02
N GLY A 118 21.95 8.15 -2.16
CA GLY A 118 21.61 8.99 -1.02
C GLY A 118 20.12 9.06 -0.71
N ASP A 119 19.83 9.70 0.43
CA ASP A 119 18.47 9.92 0.92
C ASP A 119 17.80 11.10 0.21
N ARG A 120 16.54 10.91 -0.17
CA ARG A 120 15.70 11.92 -0.81
C ARG A 120 14.30 11.84 -0.23
N ARG A 121 13.61 12.98 -0.15
CA ARG A 121 12.25 13.05 0.36
C ARG A 121 11.37 13.75 -0.65
N PHE A 122 10.21 13.17 -0.92
CA PHE A 122 9.22 13.73 -1.82
C PHE A 122 7.84 13.76 -1.15
N ALA A 123 7.03 14.73 -1.53
CA ALA A 123 5.62 14.79 -1.20
C ALA A 123 4.82 14.31 -2.42
N LEU A 124 4.14 13.17 -2.27
CA LEU A 124 3.13 12.72 -3.23
C LEU A 124 1.82 13.43 -2.89
N ALA A 125 1.61 14.59 -3.54
CA ALA A 125 0.53 15.51 -3.22
C ALA A 125 -0.69 15.29 -4.11
N PHE A 126 -1.87 15.55 -3.56
CA PHE A 126 -3.15 15.56 -4.24
C PHE A 126 -3.78 16.92 -3.98
N VAL A 127 -3.75 17.78 -4.99
CA VAL A 127 -4.26 19.15 -4.91
C VAL A 127 -5.65 19.19 -5.53
N GLN A 128 -6.62 19.83 -4.88
CA GLN A 128 -7.95 19.98 -5.46
C GLN A 128 -7.86 20.74 -6.80
N SER A 129 -8.56 20.26 -7.83
CA SER A 129 -8.62 20.99 -9.10
C SER A 129 -9.27 22.36 -8.85
N PRO A 130 -8.72 23.47 -9.39
CA PRO A 130 -9.37 24.77 -9.30
C PRO A 130 -10.81 24.67 -9.80
N HIS A 131 -11.75 25.24 -9.05
CA HIS A 131 -13.08 25.49 -9.57
C HIS A 131 -12.99 26.72 -10.49
N ASP A 132 -13.65 26.70 -11.65
CA ASP A 132 -13.66 27.81 -12.62
C ASP A 132 -14.50 29.02 -12.15
N ASP A 133 -14.42 29.34 -10.86
CA ASP A 133 -14.99 30.55 -10.30
C ASP A 133 -13.98 31.69 -10.50
N ASN A 134 -14.42 32.81 -11.07
CA ASN A 134 -13.60 34.00 -11.31
C ASN A 134 -13.20 34.75 -9.99
N GLY A 135 -12.91 34.01 -8.92
CA GLY A 135 -12.57 34.53 -7.60
C GLY A 135 -11.19 34.11 -7.13
N ILE A 136 -10.76 34.68 -6.01
CA ILE A 136 -9.56 34.23 -5.28
C ILE A 136 -10.01 33.10 -4.34
N GLY A 137 -9.54 31.88 -4.62
CA GLY A 137 -9.80 30.71 -3.79
C GLY A 137 -8.55 30.21 -3.08
N ILE A 138 -8.75 29.49 -1.98
CA ILE A 138 -7.70 28.67 -1.36
C ILE A 138 -7.93 27.25 -1.85
N THR A 139 -6.92 26.66 -2.50
CA THR A 139 -7.00 25.27 -2.96
C THR A 139 -6.37 24.35 -1.92
N PRO A 140 -7.15 23.53 -1.21
CA PRO A 140 -6.59 22.58 -0.26
C PRO A 140 -5.86 21.45 -0.99
N GLY A 141 -4.87 20.87 -0.30
CA GLY A 141 -4.14 19.70 -0.77
C GLY A 141 -3.72 18.82 0.39
N ILE A 142 -3.54 17.54 0.11
CA ILE A 142 -3.02 16.55 1.06
C ILE A 142 -1.84 15.81 0.42
N ALA A 143 -0.88 15.36 1.22
CA ALA A 143 0.28 14.65 0.69
C ALA A 143 0.71 13.47 1.57
N ALA A 144 1.28 12.46 0.93
CA ALA A 144 2.04 11.40 1.59
C ALA A 144 3.54 11.69 1.46
N LEU A 145 4.29 11.45 2.53
CA LEU A 145 5.75 11.59 2.52
C LEU A 145 6.38 10.30 1.98
N LEU A 146 7.07 10.41 0.85
CA LEU A 146 7.93 9.36 0.31
C LEU A 146 9.36 9.59 0.80
N GLU A 147 9.89 8.64 1.56
CA GLU A 147 11.28 8.60 2.03
C GLU A 147 12.02 7.60 1.13
N MET A 148 12.80 8.13 0.19
CA MET A 148 13.48 7.33 -0.83
C MET A 148 14.98 7.28 -0.59
N GLU A 149 15.53 6.07 -0.47
CA GLU A 149 16.97 5.83 -0.41
C GLU A 149 17.43 5.28 -1.77
N VAL A 150 18.22 6.05 -2.50
CA VAL A 150 18.89 5.57 -3.70
C VAL A 150 20.14 4.81 -3.28
N LEU A 151 20.15 3.50 -3.46
CA LEU A 151 21.25 2.64 -3.07
C LEU A 151 22.47 2.83 -4.01
N PRO A 152 23.70 2.56 -3.53
CA PRO A 152 24.86 2.51 -4.41
C PRO A 152 24.65 1.47 -5.50
N GLY A 153 24.67 1.91 -6.77
CA GLY A 153 24.54 1.01 -7.90
C GLY A 153 25.61 -0.07 -7.87
N GLY A 154 25.19 -1.34 -7.85
CA GLY A 154 26.10 -2.44 -8.18
C GLY A 154 26.61 -2.21 -9.60
N SER A 155 27.92 -2.37 -9.83
CA SER A 155 28.53 -2.08 -11.14
C SER A 155 27.68 -2.64 -12.28
N PRO A 156 27.29 -1.81 -13.28
CA PRO A 156 26.49 -2.24 -14.41
C PRO A 156 27.25 -3.35 -15.15
N GLY A 157 26.86 -4.60 -14.90
CA GLY A 157 27.64 -5.77 -15.28
C GLY A 157 27.53 -6.95 -14.33
N SER A 158 27.07 -6.78 -13.08
CA SER A 158 26.57 -7.93 -12.32
C SER A 158 25.18 -8.30 -12.84
N PRO A 159 24.99 -9.44 -13.51
CA PRO A 159 23.66 -9.88 -13.93
C PRO A 159 22.74 -9.90 -12.71
N ALA A 160 21.54 -9.34 -12.84
CA ALA A 160 20.51 -9.28 -11.80
C ALA A 160 20.11 -10.65 -11.22
N GLY A 161 20.59 -11.74 -11.83
CA GLY A 161 20.64 -13.07 -11.23
C GLY A 161 22.02 -13.37 -10.64
N GLY A 162 22.31 -12.86 -9.43
CA GLY A 162 23.29 -13.55 -8.58
C GLY A 162 22.86 -15.02 -8.43
N PRO A 163 23.76 -15.97 -8.16
CA PRO A 163 23.47 -17.42 -8.18
C PRO A 163 22.47 -17.89 -7.10
N TRP A 164 21.80 -16.98 -6.41
CA TRP A 164 20.79 -17.28 -5.39
C TRP A 164 19.68 -18.23 -5.89
N PRO A 165 19.10 -18.09 -7.10
CA PRO A 165 18.13 -19.07 -7.60
C PRO A 165 18.74 -20.46 -7.81
N LEU A 166 20.03 -20.53 -8.17
CA LEU A 166 20.75 -21.79 -8.32
C LEU A 166 21.09 -22.41 -6.95
N LEU A 167 21.40 -21.61 -5.94
CA LEU A 167 21.67 -22.12 -4.59
C LEU A 167 20.41 -22.75 -3.97
N TRP A 168 19.24 -22.14 -4.13
CA TRP A 168 17.98 -22.71 -3.64
C TRP A 168 17.56 -23.97 -4.39
N THR A 169 17.76 -24.03 -5.70
CA THR A 169 17.46 -25.24 -6.48
C THR A 169 18.41 -26.40 -6.13
N VAL A 170 19.71 -26.13 -5.99
CA VAL A 170 20.69 -27.15 -5.54
C VAL A 170 20.39 -27.61 -4.11
N ALA A 171 20.08 -26.70 -3.19
CA ALA A 171 19.69 -27.05 -1.83
C ALA A 171 18.40 -27.90 -1.79
N GLY A 172 17.39 -27.53 -2.58
CA GLY A 172 16.15 -28.29 -2.71
C GLY A 172 16.37 -29.72 -3.23
N VAL A 173 17.17 -29.88 -4.28
CA VAL A 173 17.51 -31.21 -4.83
C VAL A 173 18.29 -32.06 -3.83
N ALA A 174 19.25 -31.46 -3.09
CA ALA A 174 20.02 -32.17 -2.07
C ALA A 174 19.14 -32.67 -0.91
N ILE A 175 18.19 -31.85 -0.45
CA ILE A 175 17.24 -32.22 0.62
C ILE A 175 16.33 -33.37 0.16
N VAL A 176 15.77 -33.29 -1.05
CA VAL A 176 14.92 -34.37 -1.60
C VAL A 176 15.71 -35.67 -1.76
N GLY A 177 16.96 -35.59 -2.23
CA GLY A 177 17.86 -36.75 -2.34
C GLY A 177 18.16 -37.40 -0.99
N LEU A 178 18.46 -36.61 0.05
CA LEU A 178 18.68 -37.12 1.42
C LEU A 178 17.44 -37.79 2.00
N LEU A 179 16.26 -37.20 1.81
CA LEU A 179 14.99 -37.78 2.26
C LEU A 179 14.69 -39.11 1.57
N ALA A 180 14.87 -39.20 0.25
CA ALA A 180 14.69 -40.44 -0.50
C ALA A 180 15.66 -41.54 0.00
N THR A 181 16.93 -41.19 0.20
CA THR A 181 17.95 -42.12 0.70
C THR A 181 17.63 -42.61 2.12
N PHE A 182 17.17 -41.70 2.99
CA PHE A 182 16.73 -42.02 4.35
C PHE A 182 15.51 -42.96 4.37
N MET A 183 14.53 -42.74 3.50
CA MET A 183 13.35 -43.62 3.38
C MET A 183 13.74 -45.04 2.92
N VAL A 184 14.63 -45.16 1.94
CA VAL A 184 15.15 -46.46 1.47
C VAL A 184 15.92 -47.18 2.60
N PHE A 185 16.75 -46.44 3.34
CA PHE A 185 17.50 -46.98 4.47
C PHE A 185 16.59 -47.46 5.61
N ARG A 186 15.57 -46.67 5.97
CA ARG A 186 14.59 -47.04 7.00
C ARG A 186 13.79 -48.28 6.61
N ARG A 187 13.40 -48.41 5.33
CA ARG A 187 12.69 -49.60 4.82
C ARG A 187 13.53 -50.88 4.94
N ARG A 188 14.85 -50.80 4.73
CA ARG A 188 15.76 -51.94 4.92
C ARG A 188 15.95 -52.34 6.38
N ARG A 189 16.03 -51.38 7.32
CA ARG A 189 16.19 -51.68 8.75
C ARG A 189 14.93 -52.19 9.44
N GLY A 190 13.74 -51.86 8.95
CA GLY A 190 12.47 -52.30 9.54
C GLY A 190 12.12 -53.79 9.34
N GLY A 191 12.88 -54.52 8.52
CA GLY A 191 12.56 -55.92 8.15
C GLY A 191 13.13 -57.01 9.06
N ILE A 192 13.87 -56.69 10.13
CA ILE A 192 14.59 -57.69 10.95
C ILE A 192 14.02 -57.78 12.38
N ARG A 193 12.70 -57.78 12.54
CA ARG A 193 12.07 -58.04 13.85
C ARG A 193 10.70 -58.66 13.68
N ASN A 194 10.67 -59.95 13.36
CA ASN A 194 9.57 -60.86 13.68
C ASN A 194 10.05 -62.29 13.46
N GLY A 195 10.72 -62.84 14.47
CA GLY A 195 11.14 -64.22 14.52
C GLY A 195 12.04 -64.40 15.73
N SER A 196 11.68 -65.36 16.59
CA SER A 196 12.27 -65.68 17.90
C SER A 196 11.67 -64.82 19.04
N ASP A 197 11.03 -65.35 20.09
CA ASP A 197 10.94 -66.72 20.59
C ASP A 197 9.63 -66.94 21.36
N GLY A 198 9.02 -68.11 21.13
CA GLY A 198 8.18 -68.76 22.13
C GLY A 198 9.06 -69.41 23.20
N GLU A 199 8.44 -70.22 24.07
CA GLU A 199 9.09 -70.96 25.18
C GLU A 199 9.48 -70.05 26.36
N GLY A 200 9.02 -70.22 27.59
CA GLY A 200 8.42 -71.34 28.31
C GLY A 200 8.92 -71.21 29.76
N GLY A 201 8.07 -71.33 30.78
CA GLY A 201 8.56 -71.26 32.16
C GLY A 201 7.51 -71.25 33.26
N ARG A 202 7.18 -72.44 33.75
CA ARG A 202 6.45 -72.73 34.99
C ARG A 202 7.28 -72.38 36.24
N GLY A 203 6.58 -72.21 37.37
CA GLY A 203 7.09 -72.35 38.75
C GLY A 203 6.38 -71.35 39.67
N VAL A 204 5.29 -71.71 40.38
CA VAL A 204 5.20 -72.48 41.65
C VAL A 204 6.00 -71.83 42.77
N GLU A 205 5.29 -71.32 43.80
CA GLU A 205 5.60 -71.47 45.24
C GLU A 205 4.62 -70.61 46.09
N PRO A 206 4.49 -70.86 47.41
CA PRO A 206 3.81 -71.97 48.08
C PRO A 206 2.52 -71.55 48.83
#